data_AF-A0A9D6YJB6-F1
#
_entry.id   AF-A0A9D6YJB6-F1
#
_cell.length_a   1.000
_cell.length_b   1.000
_cell.length_c   1.000
_cell.angle_alpha   90.00
_cell.angle_beta   90.00
_cell.angle_gamma   90.00
#
_symmetry.space_group_name_H-M   'P 1'
#
loop_
_entity.id
_entity.type
_entity.pdbx_description
1 polymer ?
#
loop_
_entity_poly.entity_id
_entity_poly.type
_entity_poly.pdbx_seq_one_letter_code
_entity_poly.pdbx_strand_id
1 'polypeptide(L)'
;MKKLEALLRAHPDLPVGLIHMGQLQAPEVARLIGDHPNVFFLASHANPITLLLDKQPWSNMFERTRLAPDWERLVLAHPARFVLAFDNVFPMHWGSPYLEAVALWRRALKQLPEKVAHQIAHGNAERLWRLPPAKPVSGFPP
;
A
#
# COMPACT_ATOMS: atom_id res chain seq x y z
N MET A 1 -8.30 -11.80 14.11
CA MET A 1 -9.02 -11.48 12.85
C MET A 1 -10.44 -12.04 12.71
N LYS A 2 -10.86 -13.10 13.42
CA LYS A 2 -12.18 -13.77 13.20
C LYS A 2 -13.41 -12.86 13.07
N LYS A 3 -13.56 -11.83 13.93
CA LYS A 3 -14.71 -10.91 13.87
C LYS A 3 -14.70 -10.03 12.60
N LEU A 4 -13.54 -9.52 12.21
CA LEU A 4 -13.39 -8.78 10.96
C LEU A 4 -13.75 -9.67 9.77
N GLU A 5 -13.22 -10.89 9.71
CA GLU A 5 -13.51 -11.81 8.60
C GLU A 5 -14.99 -12.23 8.54
N ALA A 6 -15.69 -12.26 9.67
CA ALA A 6 -17.14 -12.46 9.67
C ALA A 6 -17.87 -11.26 9.05
N LEU A 7 -17.43 -10.03 9.36
CA LEU A 7 -17.95 -8.81 8.73
C LEU A 7 -17.68 -8.79 7.23
N LEU A 8 -16.46 -9.13 6.80
CA LEU A 8 -16.09 -9.17 5.37
C LEU A 8 -16.97 -10.16 4.59
N ARG A 9 -17.23 -11.36 5.13
CA ARG A 9 -18.13 -12.35 4.53
C ARG A 9 -19.59 -11.91 4.51
N ALA A 10 -20.06 -11.22 5.55
CA ALA A 10 -21.44 -10.77 5.63
C ALA A 10 -21.74 -9.61 4.66
N HIS A 11 -20.71 -8.88 4.22
CA HIS A 11 -20.86 -7.69 3.39
C HIS A 11 -19.88 -7.70 2.19
N PRO A 12 -19.99 -8.66 1.26
CA PRO A 12 -19.05 -8.81 0.15
C PRO A 12 -19.03 -7.61 -0.82
N ASP A 13 -20.05 -6.77 -0.80
CA ASP A 13 -20.12 -5.56 -1.64
C ASP A 13 -19.57 -4.30 -0.95
N LEU A 14 -19.24 -4.36 0.35
CA LEU A 14 -18.68 -3.25 1.11
C LEU A 14 -17.15 -3.25 0.99
N PRO A 15 -16.52 -2.27 0.32
CA PRO A 15 -15.06 -2.17 0.29
C PRO A 15 -14.50 -1.83 1.67
N VAL A 16 -13.57 -2.63 2.18
CA VAL A 16 -12.93 -2.42 3.49
C VAL A 16 -11.43 -2.24 3.32
N GLY A 17 -10.93 -1.07 3.74
CA GLY A 17 -9.51 -0.74 3.70
C GLY A 17 -8.83 -1.02 5.03
N LEU A 18 -7.72 -1.76 5.02
CA LEU A 18 -6.87 -1.96 6.19
C LEU A 18 -5.63 -1.05 6.11
N ILE A 19 -5.54 -0.11 7.05
CA ILE A 19 -4.38 0.80 7.19
C ILE A 19 -3.16 0.03 7.68
N HIS A 20 -1.97 0.50 7.35
CA HIS A 20 -0.69 -0.13 7.72
C HIS A 20 -0.58 -1.59 7.31
N MET A 21 -1.18 -1.96 6.17
CA MET A 21 -1.30 -3.35 5.73
C MET A 21 -2.03 -4.27 6.74
N GLY A 22 -2.80 -3.69 7.66
CA GLY A 22 -3.36 -4.40 8.81
C GLY A 22 -2.30 -4.92 9.79
N GLN A 23 -1.05 -4.45 9.67
CA GLN A 23 0.14 -4.97 10.35
C GLN A 23 0.40 -6.47 10.09
N LEU A 24 -0.07 -6.95 8.94
CA LEU A 24 0.06 -8.34 8.49
C LEU A 24 1.30 -8.54 7.62
N GLN A 25 1.81 -9.76 7.58
CA GLN A 25 2.86 -10.17 6.65
C GLN A 25 2.27 -10.66 5.32
N ALA A 26 3.11 -10.77 4.28
CA ALA A 26 2.67 -11.13 2.92
C ALA A 26 1.80 -12.40 2.85
N PRO A 27 2.11 -13.51 3.55
CA PRO A 27 1.26 -14.71 3.52
C PRO A 27 -0.14 -14.49 4.12
N GLU A 28 -0.23 -13.65 5.16
CA GLU A 28 -1.50 -13.35 5.82
C GLU A 28 -2.37 -12.43 4.96
N VAL A 29 -1.75 -11.43 4.30
CA VAL A 29 -2.41 -10.59 3.31
C VAL A 29 -2.90 -11.42 2.12
N ALA A 30 -2.07 -12.34 1.61
CA ALA A 30 -2.42 -13.24 0.52
C ALA A 30 -3.66 -14.08 0.86
N ARG A 31 -3.69 -14.67 2.07
CA ARG A 31 -4.87 -15.41 2.56
C ARG A 31 -6.11 -14.52 2.61
N LEU A 32 -6.00 -13.32 3.18
CA LEU A 32 -7.15 -12.45 3.36
C LEU A 32 -7.74 -11.98 2.02
N ILE A 33 -6.90 -11.67 1.03
CA ILE A 33 -7.33 -11.30 -0.33
C ILE A 33 -8.00 -12.49 -1.04
N GLY A 34 -7.48 -13.70 -0.84
CA GLY A 34 -8.05 -14.92 -1.43
C GLY A 34 -9.42 -15.26 -0.85
N ASP A 35 -9.60 -15.07 0.45
CA ASP A 35 -10.85 -15.41 1.16
C ASP A 35 -11.92 -14.30 1.07
N HIS A 36 -11.52 -13.03 0.90
CA HIS A 36 -12.42 -11.88 1.01
C HIS A 36 -12.21 -10.89 -0.15
N PRO A 37 -13.09 -10.87 -1.17
CA PRO A 37 -12.87 -10.06 -2.38
C PRO A 37 -12.99 -8.54 -2.14
N ASN A 38 -13.53 -8.13 -1.00
CA ASN A 38 -13.85 -6.76 -0.63
C ASN A 38 -12.78 -6.08 0.23
N VAL A 39 -11.71 -6.77 0.61
CA VAL A 39 -10.61 -6.16 1.35
C VAL A 39 -9.58 -5.51 0.42
N PHE A 40 -9.02 -4.38 0.84
CA PHE A 40 -7.84 -3.76 0.24
C PHE A 40 -6.95 -3.17 1.33
N PHE A 41 -5.71 -2.81 0.96
CA PHE A 41 -4.67 -2.43 1.90
C PHE A 41 -4.05 -1.09 1.56
N LEU A 42 -3.79 -0.30 2.59
CA LEU A 42 -3.09 0.97 2.52
C LEU A 42 -1.67 0.77 3.07
N ALA A 43 -0.67 1.09 2.25
CA ALA A 43 0.75 0.85 2.55
C ALA A 43 1.36 1.85 3.56
N SER A 44 0.52 2.61 4.27
CA SER A 44 0.89 3.55 5.33
C SER A 44 1.94 2.95 6.26
N HIS A 45 3.05 3.64 6.50
CA HIS A 45 4.15 3.17 7.35
C HIS A 45 4.80 1.83 6.93
N ALA A 46 4.40 1.22 5.81
CA ALA A 46 4.81 -0.14 5.44
C ALA A 46 6.18 -0.20 4.73
N ASN A 47 7.16 0.52 5.27
CA ASN A 47 8.47 0.75 4.66
C ASN A 47 9.57 0.88 5.73
N PRO A 48 10.83 0.53 5.41
CA PRO A 48 11.90 0.43 6.39
C PRO A 48 12.29 1.77 7.03
N ILE A 49 12.00 2.90 6.38
CA ILE A 49 12.32 4.22 6.94
C ILE A 49 11.44 4.50 8.16
N THR A 50 10.14 4.20 8.06
CA THR A 50 9.23 4.38 9.21
C THR A 50 9.55 3.41 10.35
N LEU A 51 9.90 2.15 10.06
CA LEU A 51 10.27 1.16 11.07
C LEU A 51 11.47 1.59 11.94
N LEU A 52 12.33 2.48 11.45
CA LEU A 52 13.46 3.00 12.22
C LEU A 52 13.08 4.14 13.16
N LEU A 53 11.94 4.79 12.94
CA LEU A 53 11.51 5.97 13.69
C LEU A 53 10.64 5.64 14.90
N ASP A 54 9.96 4.50 14.89
CA ASP A 54 9.12 4.06 16.00
C ASP A 54 9.26 2.55 16.27
N LYS A 55 8.64 2.08 17.36
CA LYS A 55 8.68 0.67 17.80
C LYS A 55 7.37 -0.06 17.52
N GLN A 56 6.55 0.45 16.61
CA GLN A 56 5.28 -0.19 16.31
C GLN A 56 5.51 -1.41 15.43
N PRO A 57 4.64 -2.44 15.48
CA PRO A 57 4.79 -3.65 14.68
C PRO A 57 4.34 -3.42 13.23
N TRP A 58 4.96 -2.46 12.54
CA TRP A 58 4.66 -2.15 11.15
C TRP A 58 5.11 -3.29 10.21
N SER A 59 4.30 -3.57 9.20
CA SER A 59 4.70 -4.45 8.11
C SER A 59 5.83 -3.81 7.32
N ASN A 60 6.90 -4.54 7.01
CA ASN A 60 7.92 -4.08 6.07
C ASN A 60 7.69 -4.71 4.69
N MET A 61 7.31 -3.89 3.70
CA MET A 61 7.11 -4.38 2.33
C MET A 61 8.41 -4.50 1.51
N PHE A 62 9.55 -4.10 2.07
CA PHE A 62 10.78 -3.92 1.31
C PHE A 62 11.92 -4.82 1.75
N GLU A 63 12.73 -5.18 0.76
CA GLU A 63 14.10 -5.59 0.95
C GLU A 63 15.00 -4.50 0.34
N ARG A 64 15.74 -3.79 1.20
CA ARG A 64 16.56 -2.62 0.81
C ARG A 64 15.72 -1.56 0.07
N THR A 65 15.82 -1.49 -1.26
CA THR A 65 15.19 -0.47 -2.10
C THR A 65 14.17 -1.02 -3.11
N ARG A 66 13.80 -2.30 -2.95
CA ARG A 66 12.82 -2.99 -3.78
C ARG A 66 11.74 -3.59 -2.88
N LEU A 67 10.57 -3.88 -3.45
CA LEU A 67 9.61 -4.73 -2.75
C LEU A 67 10.29 -6.08 -2.46
N ALA A 68 10.09 -6.63 -1.27
CA ALA A 68 10.59 -7.97 -0.99
C ALA A 68 9.90 -8.97 -1.94
N PRO A 69 10.54 -10.09 -2.32
CA PRO A 69 10.03 -10.97 -3.38
C PRO A 69 8.58 -11.44 -3.16
N ASP A 70 8.19 -11.72 -1.92
CA ASP A 70 6.84 -12.18 -1.58
C ASP A 70 5.80 -11.07 -1.76
N TRP A 71 6.14 -9.84 -1.38
CA TRP A 71 5.30 -8.67 -1.58
C TRP A 71 5.19 -8.31 -3.07
N GLU A 72 6.29 -8.39 -3.82
CA GLU A 72 6.28 -8.14 -5.26
C GLU A 72 5.36 -9.14 -5.99
N ARG A 73 5.51 -10.44 -5.73
CA ARG A 73 4.62 -11.47 -6.32
C ARG A 73 3.16 -11.22 -5.97
N LEU A 74 2.88 -10.87 -4.72
CA LEU A 74 1.51 -10.61 -4.26
C LEU A 74 0.90 -9.38 -4.92
N VAL A 75 1.66 -8.29 -5.01
CA VAL A 75 1.26 -7.05 -5.68
C VAL A 75 1.01 -7.27 -7.16
N LEU A 76 1.86 -8.04 -7.84
CA LEU A 76 1.67 -8.38 -9.25
C LEU A 76 0.44 -9.27 -9.49
N ALA A 77 0.17 -10.21 -8.59
CA ALA A 77 -1.00 -11.09 -8.69
C ALA A 77 -2.32 -10.36 -8.39
N HIS A 78 -2.31 -9.39 -7.48
CA HIS A 78 -3.52 -8.69 -7.01
C HIS A 78 -3.35 -7.17 -6.97
N PRO A 79 -2.98 -6.50 -8.08
CA PRO A 79 -2.59 -5.10 -8.06
C PRO A 79 -3.73 -4.18 -7.62
N ALA A 80 -4.98 -4.58 -7.83
CA ALA A 80 -6.17 -3.82 -7.44
C ALA A 80 -6.42 -3.75 -5.91
N ARG A 81 -5.62 -4.45 -5.11
CA ARG A 81 -5.80 -4.60 -3.65
C ARG A 81 -4.88 -3.70 -2.83
N PHE A 82 -4.01 -2.92 -3.46
CA PHE A 82 -3.01 -2.10 -2.77
C PHE A 82 -3.13 -0.63 -3.16
N VAL A 83 -3.02 0.25 -2.17
CA VAL A 83 -2.99 1.71 -2.33
C VAL A 83 -1.75 2.24 -1.62
N LEU A 84 -0.95 3.03 -2.32
CA LEU A 84 0.13 3.78 -1.70
C LEU A 84 -0.45 4.83 -0.74
N ALA A 85 0.01 4.81 0.50
CA ALA A 85 -0.32 5.78 1.53
C ALA A 85 0.87 5.95 2.47
N PHE A 86 0.96 7.09 3.17
CA PHE A 86 2.07 7.41 4.07
C PHE A 86 1.65 7.55 5.54
N ASP A 87 0.42 8.00 5.80
CA ASP A 87 -0.11 8.30 7.14
C ASP A 87 0.72 9.31 7.96
N ASN A 88 1.04 10.43 7.33
CA ASN A 88 1.71 11.53 8.01
C ASN A 88 0.69 12.35 8.83
N VAL A 89 0.82 12.34 10.16
CA VAL A 89 -0.11 13.03 11.07
C VAL A 89 0.58 14.06 11.97
N PHE A 90 1.88 13.92 12.25
CA PHE A 90 2.63 14.85 13.09
C PHE A 90 3.63 15.70 12.29
N PRO A 91 4.00 16.90 12.76
CA PRO A 91 4.99 17.75 12.09
C PRO A 91 6.30 17.02 11.74
N MET A 92 6.80 16.15 12.61
CA MET A 92 8.02 15.38 12.34
C MET A 92 7.89 14.40 11.17
N HIS A 93 6.67 13.98 10.80
CA HIS A 93 6.47 13.08 9.66
C HIS A 93 6.75 13.79 8.34
N TRP A 94 6.74 15.12 8.27
CA TRP A 94 6.86 15.88 7.02
C TRP A 94 8.30 16.31 6.68
N GLY A 95 9.28 15.91 7.49
CA GLY A 95 10.70 16.20 7.26
C GLY A 95 11.40 15.25 6.29
N SER A 96 12.72 15.11 6.44
CA SER A 96 13.55 14.21 5.60
C SER A 96 13.00 12.78 5.48
N PRO A 97 12.49 12.13 6.55
CA PRO A 97 12.00 10.76 6.41
C PRO A 97 10.84 10.59 5.42
N TYR A 98 9.99 11.61 5.26
CA TYR A 98 8.94 11.56 4.25
C TYR A 98 9.51 11.65 2.84
N LEU A 99 10.46 12.57 2.59
CA LEU A 99 11.11 12.66 1.29
C LEU A 99 11.85 11.38 0.92
N GLU A 100 12.51 10.75 1.90
CA GLU A 100 13.16 9.45 1.74
C GLU A 100 12.13 8.35 1.43
N ALA A 101 10.99 8.31 2.14
CA ALA A 101 9.94 7.34 1.91
C ALA A 101 9.31 7.50 0.52
N VAL A 102 9.06 8.74 0.09
CA VAL A 102 8.60 9.06 -1.27
C VAL A 102 9.60 8.58 -2.31
N ALA A 103 10.90 8.86 -2.13
CA ALA A 103 11.94 8.43 -3.05
C ALA A 103 12.05 6.90 -3.13
N LEU A 104 11.95 6.21 -1.99
CA LEU A 104 11.96 4.76 -1.89
C LEU A 104 10.77 4.14 -2.64
N TRP A 105 9.56 4.61 -2.38
CA TRP A 105 8.35 4.13 -3.06
C TRP A 105 8.39 4.40 -4.57
N ARG A 106 8.82 5.60 -5.00
CA ARG A 106 9.00 5.90 -6.43
C ARG A 106 9.98 4.93 -7.09
N ARG A 107 11.10 4.64 -6.44
CA ARG A 107 12.11 3.69 -6.95
C ARG A 107 11.57 2.28 -7.06
N ALA A 108 10.81 1.81 -6.08
CA ALA A 108 10.20 0.48 -6.11
C ALA A 108 9.10 0.38 -7.18
N LEU A 109 8.20 1.37 -7.27
CA LEU A 109 7.13 1.38 -8.27
C LEU A 109 7.67 1.44 -9.71
N LYS A 110 8.79 2.14 -9.95
CA LYS A 110 9.48 2.16 -11.26
C LYS A 110 9.96 0.77 -11.74
N GLN A 111 10.02 -0.23 -10.86
CA GLN A 111 10.46 -1.58 -11.20
C GLN A 111 9.29 -2.50 -11.57
N LEU A 112 8.06 -2.09 -11.28
CA LEU A 112 6.85 -2.84 -11.62
C LEU A 112 6.40 -2.50 -13.05
N PRO A 113 5.60 -3.36 -13.70
CA PRO A 113 4.92 -2.99 -14.94
C PRO A 113 4.15 -1.68 -14.77
N GLU A 114 4.24 -0.78 -15.75
CA GLU A 114 3.70 0.59 -15.66
C GLU A 114 2.23 0.62 -15.21
N LYS A 115 1.40 -0.27 -15.76
CA LYS A 115 -0.02 -0.39 -15.38
C LYS A 115 -0.21 -0.72 -13.91
N VAL A 116 0.61 -1.62 -13.36
CA VAL A 116 0.55 -2.02 -11.94
C VAL A 116 1.05 -0.88 -11.06
N ALA A 117 2.16 -0.25 -11.43
CA ALA A 117 2.69 0.92 -10.72
C ALA A 117 1.65 2.04 -10.64
N HIS A 118 0.98 2.37 -11.74
CA HIS A 118 -0.08 3.37 -11.80
C HIS A 118 -1.28 3.02 -10.90
N GLN A 119 -1.72 1.76 -10.92
CA GLN A 119 -2.80 1.28 -10.05
C GLN A 119 -2.49 1.51 -8.58
N ILE A 120 -1.30 1.14 -8.13
CA ILE A 120 -0.92 1.24 -6.71
C ILE A 120 -0.67 2.71 -6.32
N ALA A 121 0.00 3.47 -7.19
CA ALA A 121 0.37 4.85 -6.93
C ALA A 121 -0.84 5.76 -6.68
N HIS A 122 -1.91 5.59 -7.47
CA HIS A 122 -3.14 6.38 -7.29
C HIS A 122 -4.39 5.77 -7.95
N GLY A 123 -4.27 4.99 -9.03
CA GLY A 123 -5.45 4.51 -9.78
C GLY A 123 -6.44 3.68 -8.96
N ASN A 124 -5.97 2.90 -7.99
CA ASN A 124 -6.84 2.19 -7.06
C ASN A 124 -7.56 3.13 -6.11
N ALA A 125 -6.89 4.19 -5.63
CA ALA A 125 -7.52 5.19 -4.79
C ALA A 125 -8.63 5.93 -5.57
N GLU A 126 -8.36 6.31 -6.81
CA GLU A 126 -9.37 6.94 -7.69
C GLU A 126 -10.61 6.06 -7.83
N ARG A 127 -10.44 4.77 -8.11
CA ARG A 127 -11.55 3.81 -8.22
C ARG A 127 -12.30 3.64 -6.90
N LEU A 128 -11.59 3.46 -5.78
CA LEU A 128 -12.19 3.13 -4.49
C LEU A 128 -12.95 4.31 -3.88
N TRP A 129 -12.40 5.52 -3.99
CA TRP A 129 -13.00 6.75 -3.47
C TRP A 129 -13.75 7.59 -4.51
N ARG A 130 -13.91 7.07 -5.74
CA ARG A 130 -14.58 7.76 -6.86
C ARG A 130 -14.01 9.16 -7.11
N LEU A 131 -12.68 9.27 -7.06
CA LEU A 131 -11.98 10.53 -7.30
C LEU A 131 -11.83 10.77 -8.80
N PRO A 132 -11.81 12.03 -9.26
CA PRO A 132 -11.37 12.35 -10.61
C PRO A 132 -9.94 11.81 -10.85
N PRO A 133 -9.63 11.30 -12.06
CA PRO A 133 -8.28 10.87 -12.38
C PRO A 133 -7.25 11.99 -12.20
N ALA A 134 -6.07 11.64 -11.68
CA ALA A 134 -4.96 12.57 -11.59
C ALA A 134 -4.62 13.12 -12.99
N LYS A 135 -4.49 14.43 -13.09
CA LYS A 135 -4.03 15.06 -14.34
C LYS A 135 -2.56 14.71 -14.55
N PRO A 136 -2.14 14.36 -15.77
CA PRO A 136 -0.73 14.25 -16.10
C PRO A 136 -0.03 15.55 -15.73
N VAL A 137 0.95 15.48 -14.83
CA VAL A 137 1.75 16.66 -14.47
C VAL A 137 2.82 16.81 -15.55
N SER A 138 2.66 17.79 -16.42
CA SER A 138 3.74 18.21 -17.30
C SER A 138 4.85 18.88 -16.47
N GLY A 139 6.10 18.46 -16.66
CA GLY A 139 7.27 19.21 -16.17
C GLY A 139 7.93 18.73 -14.88
N PHE A 140 7.63 17.54 -14.35
CA PHE A 140 8.51 16.93 -13.34
C PHE A 140 9.66 16.16 -14.03
N PRO A 141 10.93 16.53 -13.82
CA PRO A 141 12.04 15.74 -14.33
C PRO A 141 12.08 14.35 -13.66
N PRO A 142 12.62 13.33 -14.35
CA PRO A 142 12.58 11.92 -13.94
C PRO A 142 13.26 11.61 -12.60
#